data_AF-A0A354T6R9-F1
#
_entry.id   AF-A0A354T6R9-F1
#
_cell.length_a   1.000
_cell.length_b   1.000
_cell.length_c   1.000
_cell.angle_alpha   90.00
_cell.angle_beta   90.00
_cell.angle_gamma   90.00
#
_symmetry.space_group_name_H-M   'P 1'
#
loop_
_entity.id
_entity.type
_entity.pdbx_description
1 polymer ?
#
loop_
_entity_poly.entity_id
_entity_poly.type
_entity_poly.pdbx_seq_one_letter_code
_entity_poly.pdbx_strand_id
1 'polypeptide(L)'
;MSNSAAQIDARMGWLYPEEHGDSVPAKVDAITGVVMACGELPDDILRPAVRLRIEAEEEVYPLCHEQRGGTTLFFLEDSVLRDFLLDYEIAQRRNADAQRG
;
A
#
# COMPACT_ATOMS: atom_id res chain seq x y z
N MET A 1 7.54 21.63 -15.36
CA MET A 1 8.25 20.48 -14.78
C MET A 1 7.17 19.59 -14.17
N SER A 2 6.84 18.46 -14.80
CA SER A 2 5.83 17.56 -14.25
C SER A 2 6.41 16.92 -12.99
N ASN A 3 5.91 17.35 -11.84
CA ASN A 3 6.17 16.71 -10.56
C ASN A 3 5.46 15.34 -10.63
N SER A 4 6.14 14.33 -11.16
CA SER A 4 5.69 12.95 -11.00
C SER A 4 5.79 12.69 -9.50
N ALA A 5 4.67 12.79 -8.78
CA ALA A 5 4.59 12.26 -7.43
C ALA A 5 5.16 10.84 -7.47
N ALA A 6 6.11 10.51 -6.60
CA ALA A 6 6.74 9.21 -6.60
C ALA A 6 5.65 8.16 -6.33
N GLN A 7 5.26 7.41 -7.35
CA GLN A 7 4.31 6.33 -7.22
C GLN A 7 5.06 5.06 -6.86
N ILE A 8 4.66 4.43 -5.76
CA ILE A 8 5.27 3.20 -5.25
C ILE A 8 4.37 2.03 -5.62
N ASP A 9 4.96 1.01 -6.25
CA ASP A 9 4.29 -0.27 -6.50
C ASP A 9 4.03 -1.01 -5.19
N ALA A 10 2.79 -1.40 -4.98
CA ALA A 10 2.37 -2.18 -3.82
C ALA A 10 1.24 -3.15 -4.21
N ARG A 11 0.73 -3.88 -3.23
CA ARG A 11 -0.51 -4.63 -3.37
C ARG A 11 -1.53 -4.08 -2.38
N MET A 12 -2.77 -3.94 -2.79
CA MET A 12 -3.86 -3.69 -1.87
C MET A 12 -4.55 -5.02 -1.58
N GLY A 13 -4.76 -5.33 -0.31
CA GLY A 13 -5.43 -6.56 0.09
C GLY A 13 -6.44 -6.30 1.20
N TRP A 14 -7.27 -7.31 1.42
CA TRP A 14 -8.32 -7.26 2.44
C TRP A 14 -7.90 -8.11 3.64
N LEU A 15 -8.19 -7.61 4.84
CA LEU A 15 -8.02 -8.38 6.07
C LEU A 15 -9.39 -8.91 6.49
N TYR A 16 -9.52 -10.23 6.49
CA TYR A 16 -10.69 -10.95 7.00
C TYR A 16 -10.42 -11.44 8.43
N PRO A 17 -11.46 -11.77 9.21
CA PRO A 17 -11.29 -12.25 10.59
C PRO A 17 -10.50 -13.56 10.70
N GLU A 18 -10.59 -14.43 9.70
CA GLU A 18 -10.07 -15.80 9.76
C GLU A 18 -8.90 -16.06 8.80
N GLU A 19 -8.67 -15.19 7.81
CA GLU A 19 -7.63 -15.42 6.79
C GLU A 19 -7.08 -14.14 6.15
N HIS A 20 -5.92 -14.28 5.50
CA HIS A 20 -5.41 -13.27 4.60
C HIS A 20 -6.16 -13.34 3.27
N GLY A 21 -6.92 -12.30 2.98
CA GLY A 21 -7.69 -12.19 1.74
C GLY A 21 -6.84 -12.04 0.49
N ASP A 22 -7.51 -12.18 -0.66
CA ASP A 22 -6.96 -11.82 -1.96
C ASP A 22 -6.42 -10.39 -1.99
N SER A 23 -5.46 -10.17 -2.89
CA SER A 23 -4.87 -8.85 -3.11
C SER A 23 -4.84 -8.49 -4.59
N VAL A 24 -4.98 -7.20 -4.87
CA VAL A 24 -4.91 -6.60 -6.20
C VAL A 24 -3.68 -5.71 -6.31
N PRO A 25 -3.10 -5.52 -7.50
CA PRO A 25 -2.05 -4.53 -7.71
C PRO A 25 -2.53 -3.12 -7.30
N ALA A 26 -1.63 -2.36 -6.67
CA ALA A 26 -1.91 -1.00 -6.22
C ALA A 26 -0.71 -0.08 -6.44
N LYS A 27 -0.98 1.22 -6.47
CA LYS A 27 0.01 2.30 -6.45
C LYS A 27 -0.24 3.20 -5.26
N VAL A 28 0.80 3.50 -4.49
CA VAL A 28 0.75 4.48 -3.40
C VAL A 28 1.39 5.78 -3.86
N ASP A 29 0.67 6.89 -3.76
CA ASP A 29 1.23 8.21 -3.93
C ASP A 29 2.04 8.58 -2.68
N ALA A 30 3.36 8.70 -2.81
CA ALA A 30 4.26 8.92 -1.68
C ALA A 30 4.09 10.29 -0.99
N ILE A 31 3.35 11.22 -1.59
CA ILE A 31 3.14 12.57 -1.02
C ILE A 31 1.84 12.59 -0.21
N THR A 32 0.79 11.99 -0.76
CA THR A 32 -0.57 12.08 -0.22
C THR A 32 -1.01 10.83 0.51
N GLY A 33 -0.29 9.72 0.37
CA GLY A 33 -0.67 8.41 0.92
C GLY A 33 -1.88 7.79 0.23
N VAL A 34 -2.40 8.41 -0.83
CA VAL A 34 -3.54 7.89 -1.60
C VAL A 34 -3.13 6.59 -2.28
N VAL A 35 -4.00 5.59 -2.12
CA VAL A 35 -3.82 4.27 -2.71
C VAL A 35 -4.77 4.12 -3.88
N MET A 36 -4.18 3.93 -5.06
CA MET A 36 -4.89 3.66 -6.31
C MET A 36 -4.82 2.17 -6.59
N ALA A 37 -5.97 1.50 -6.57
CA ALA A 37 -6.11 0.08 -6.90
C ALA A 37 -7.36 -0.13 -7.76
N CYS A 38 -7.35 -1.18 -8.57
CA CYS A 38 -8.54 -1.62 -9.31
C CYS A 38 -9.12 -2.84 -8.60
N GLY A 39 -10.35 -2.73 -8.09
CA GLY A 39 -11.05 -3.83 -7.44
C GLY A 39 -12.32 -3.35 -6.73
N GLU A 40 -13.23 -4.27 -6.48
CA GLU A 40 -14.40 -4.04 -5.65
C GLU A 40 -14.02 -4.25 -4.18
N LEU A 41 -14.58 -3.41 -3.31
CA LEU A 41 -14.48 -3.55 -1.86
C LEU A 41 -15.43 -4.69 -1.44
N PRO A 42 -14.93 -5.80 -0.87
CA PRO A 42 -15.82 -6.87 -0.41
C PRO A 42 -16.61 -6.42 0.84
N ASP A 43 -17.85 -6.89 0.96
CA ASP A 43 -18.77 -6.48 2.03
C ASP A 43 -18.35 -6.99 3.43
N ASP A 44 -17.62 -8.11 3.49
CA ASP A 44 -17.33 -8.84 4.74
C ASP A 44 -15.90 -8.63 5.29
N ILE A 45 -15.25 -7.51 4.95
CA ILE A 45 -13.88 -7.24 5.41
C ILE A 45 -13.83 -6.58 6.80
N LEU A 46 -12.79 -6.87 7.59
CA LEU A 46 -12.51 -6.10 8.81
C LEU A 46 -11.91 -4.74 8.47
N ARG A 47 -10.91 -4.72 7.58
CA ARG A 47 -10.26 -3.50 7.14
C ARG A 47 -9.48 -3.68 5.82
N PRO A 48 -9.42 -2.64 4.98
CA PRO A 48 -8.48 -2.58 3.86
C PRO A 48 -7.04 -2.41 4.35
N ALA A 49 -6.08 -2.93 3.59
CA ALA A 49 -4.65 -2.76 3.88
C ALA A 49 -3.83 -2.67 2.58
N VAL A 50 -2.73 -1.93 2.63
CA VAL A 50 -1.64 -2.05 1.65
C VAL A 50 -0.62 -3.04 2.17
N ARG A 51 -0.13 -3.89 1.26
CA ARG A 51 0.90 -4.87 1.49
C ARG A 51 2.12 -4.47 0.68
N LEU A 52 3.24 -4.29 1.37
CA LEU A 52 4.53 -4.02 0.78
C LEU A 52 5.38 -5.27 0.89
N ARG A 53 5.89 -5.75 -0.25
CA ARG A 53 6.84 -6.86 -0.24
C ARG A 53 8.26 -6.33 -0.06
N ILE A 54 8.92 -6.78 1.00
CA ILE A 54 10.31 -6.47 1.31
C ILE A 54 11.07 -7.80 1.29
N GLU A 55 11.83 -8.04 0.21
CA GLU A 55 12.54 -9.30 0.01
C GLU A 55 11.59 -10.52 0.04
N ALA A 56 11.75 -11.39 1.06
CA ALA A 56 10.93 -12.57 1.30
C ALA A 56 9.74 -12.31 2.25
N GLU A 57 9.69 -11.14 2.88
CA GLU A 57 8.70 -10.78 3.89
C GLU A 57 7.65 -9.82 3.31
N GLU A 58 6.45 -9.84 3.90
CA GLU A 58 5.33 -8.98 3.52
C GLU A 58 4.92 -8.13 4.72
N GLU A 59 5.11 -6.82 4.60
CA GLU A 59 4.67 -5.85 5.59
C GLU A 59 3.26 -5.36 5.26
N VAL A 60 2.44 -5.18 6.28
CA VAL A 60 1.00 -4.88 6.13
C VAL A 60 0.65 -3.58 6.85
N TYR A 61 0.15 -2.62 6.09
CA TYR A 61 -0.20 -1.29 6.56
C TYR A 61 -1.72 -1.09 6.45
N PRO A 62 -2.41 -0.78 7.55
CA PRO A 62 -3.85 -0.54 7.52
C PRO A 62 -4.18 0.70 6.69
N LEU A 63 -5.30 0.64 5.96
CA LEU A 63 -5.81 1.78 5.21
C LEU A 63 -7.02 2.39 5.91
N CYS A 64 -7.08 3.71 5.84
CA CYS A 64 -8.33 4.44 6.00
C CYS A 64 -9.08 4.46 4.68
N HIS A 65 -10.39 4.69 4.76
CA HIS A 65 -11.20 4.89 3.58
C HIS A 65 -12.30 5.92 3.81
N GLU A 66 -12.67 6.62 2.73
CA GLU A 66 -13.83 7.51 2.70
C GLU A 66 -14.66 7.26 1.44
N GLN A 67 -15.98 7.41 1.56
CA GLN A 67 -16.90 7.34 0.42
C GLN A 67 -17.14 8.74 -0.14
N ARG A 68 -16.82 8.95 -1.43
CA ARG A 68 -17.13 10.19 -2.15
C ARG A 68 -17.80 9.87 -3.48
N GLY A 69 -19.06 10.28 -3.63
CA GLY A 69 -19.78 10.18 -4.91
C GLY A 69 -19.89 8.74 -5.45
N GLY A 70 -20.05 7.75 -4.57
CA GLY A 70 -20.09 6.33 -4.95
C GLY A 70 -18.72 5.72 -5.27
N THR A 71 -17.63 6.45 -5.03
CA THR A 71 -16.25 5.95 -5.11
C THR A 71 -15.66 5.83 -3.71
N THR A 72 -15.04 4.69 -3.43
CA THR A 72 -14.24 4.52 -2.21
C THR A 72 -12.83 5.03 -2.47
N LEU A 73 -12.37 5.98 -1.65
CA LEU A 73 -10.98 6.42 -1.63
C LEU A 73 -10.26 5.72 -0.49
N PHE A 74 -9.09 5.13 -0.77
CA PHE A 74 -8.24 4.51 0.23
C PHE A 74 -6.97 5.32 0.41
N PHE A 75 -6.51 5.45 1.65
CA PHE A 75 -5.30 6.19 1.96
C PHE A 75 -4.64 5.69 3.24
N LEU A 76 -3.33 5.89 3.32
CA LEU A 76 -2.55 5.72 4.54
C LEU A 76 -2.70 6.98 5.39
N GLU A 77 -2.92 6.83 6.70
CA GLU A 77 -2.79 7.97 7.62
C GLU A 77 -1.34 8.47 7.62
N ASP A 78 -1.13 9.75 7.93
CA ASP A 78 0.20 10.39 7.90
C ASP A 78 1.30 9.61 8.65
N SER A 79 0.98 9.00 9.80
CA SER A 79 1.93 8.18 10.57
C SER A 79 2.26 6.89 9.82
N VAL A 80 1.23 6.19 9.35
CA VAL A 80 1.37 4.92 8.61
C VAL A 80 2.09 5.13 7.28
N LEU A 81 1.85 6.26 6.60
CA LEU A 81 2.55 6.63 5.38
C LEU A 81 4.04 6.81 5.63
N ARG A 82 4.44 7.45 6.74
CA ARG A 82 5.86 7.61 7.07
C ARG A 82 6.55 6.28 7.29
N ASP A 83 5.90 5.37 8.02
CA ASP A 83 6.44 4.03 8.27
C ASP A 83 6.56 3.24 6.95
N PHE A 84 5.51 3.26 6.13
CA PHE A 84 5.52 2.64 4.79
C PHE A 84 6.66 3.16 3.91
N LEU A 85 6.90 4.48 3.88
CA LEU A 85 7.95 5.08 3.07
C LEU A 85 9.35 4.74 3.59
N LEU A 86 9.53 4.71 4.91
CA LEU A 86 10.79 4.31 5.53
C LEU A 86 11.14 2.87 5.17
N ASP A 87 10.19 1.96 5.32
CA ASP A 87 10.38 0.55 5.02
C ASP A 87 10.61 0.31 3.53
N TYR A 88 9.91 1.05 2.66
CA TYR A 88 10.17 1.05 1.23
C TYR A 88 11.59 1.51 0.90
N GLU A 89 12.08 2.60 1.51
CA GLU A 89 13.43 3.09 1.28
C GLU A 89 14.48 2.06 1.75
N ILE A 90 14.27 1.43 2.90
CA ILE A 90 15.12 0.35 3.40
C ILE A 90 15.16 -0.81 2.39
N ALA A 91 14.01 -1.24 1.89
CA ALA A 91 13.91 -2.31 0.90
C ALA A 91 14.68 -1.96 -0.40
N GLN A 92 14.54 -0.73 -0.90
CA GLN A 92 15.26 -0.27 -2.09
C GLN A 92 16.78 -0.29 -1.89
N ARG A 93 17.26 0.16 -0.73
CA ARG A 93 18.70 0.15 -0.41
C ARG A 93 19.25 -1.28 -0.34
N ARG A 94 18.57 -2.18 0.35
CA ARG A 94 18.98 -3.60 0.44
C ARG A 94 19.02 -4.28 -0.92
N ASN A 95 18.00 -4.06 -1.75
CA ASN A 95 17.97 -4.59 -3.12
C ASN A 95 19.12 -4.05 -3.98
N ALA A 96 19.46 -2.77 -3.85
CA ALA A 96 20.57 -2.16 -4.57
C ALA A 96 21.93 -2.72 -4.10
N ASP A 97 22.09 -2.98 -2.81
CA ASP A 97 23.31 -3.59 -2.25
C ASP A 97 23.47 -5.05 -2.70
N ALA A 98 22.37 -5.82 -2.71
CA ALA A 98 22.37 -7.21 -3.18
C ALA A 98 22.72 -7.36 -4.67
N GLN A 99 22.46 -6.34 -5.50
CA GLN A 99 22.81 -6.33 -6.92
C GLN A 99 24.27 -5.92 -7.19
N ARG A 100 24.98 -5.39 -6.19
CA ARG A 100 26.37 -4.90 -6.31
C ARG A 100 27.42 -5.89 -5.79
N GLY A 101 27.01 -6.91 -5.04
CA GLY A 101 27.86 -8.00 -4.54
C GLY A 101 27.84 -9.22 -5.46
#